data_AF-A0A328AN21-F1
#
_entry.id   AF-A0A328AN21-F1
#
_cell.length_a   1.000
_cell.length_b   1.000
_cell.length_c   1.000
_cell.angle_alpha   90.00
_cell.angle_beta   90.00
_cell.angle_gamma   90.00
#
_symmetry.space_group_name_H-M   'P 1'
#
loop_
_entity.id
_entity.type
_entity.pdbx_description
1 polymer ?
#
loop_
_entity_poly.entity_id
_entity_poly.type
_entity_poly.pdbx_seq_one_letter_code
_entity_poly.pdbx_strand_id
1 'polypeptide(L)' 'MTLSKQRRFTTPGPDETLEELAARALPDEGLEEACDKIRSWNLHIFAMRKPAGLLLGSDVVFVEPPQA' A
#
# COMPACT_ATOMS: atom_id res chain seq x y z
N MET A 1 17.15 -14.94 -19.41
CA MET A 1 15.77 -14.41 -19.35
C MET A 1 15.79 -13.20 -18.44
N THR A 2 15.46 -12.01 -18.94
CA THR A 2 15.40 -10.81 -18.11
C THR A 2 14.00 -10.70 -17.52
N LEU A 3 13.89 -10.70 -16.19
CA LEU A 3 12.60 -10.53 -15.52
C LEU A 3 12.11 -9.09 -15.74
N SER A 4 10.80 -8.93 -15.93
CA SER A 4 10.17 -7.61 -15.99
C SER A 4 10.30 -6.90 -14.64
N LYS A 5 10.45 -5.57 -14.66
CA LYS A 5 10.43 -4.77 -13.42
C LYS A 5 9.07 -4.97 -12.73
N GLN A 6 9.11 -5.27 -11.44
CA GLN A 6 7.93 -5.38 -10.59
C GLN A 6 7.88 -4.16 -9.68
N ARG A 7 6.68 -3.60 -9.47
CA ARG A 7 6.47 -2.53 -8.49
C ARG A 7 6.78 -3.06 -7.09
N ARG A 8 7.43 -2.25 -6.25
CA ARG A 8 7.58 -2.59 -4.84
C ARG A 8 6.22 -2.67 -4.17
N PHE A 9 6.06 -3.70 -3.35
CA PHE A 9 4.88 -3.92 -2.52
C PHE A 9 5.29 -4.47 -1.16
N THR A 10 4.40 -4.34 -0.19
CA THR A 10 4.47 -4.98 1.13
C THR A 10 3.15 -5.66 1.44
N THR A 11 3.17 -6.57 2.42
CA THR A 11 1.95 -7.06 3.06
C THR A 11 1.71 -6.28 4.36
N PRO A 12 0.45 -6.09 4.77
CA PRO A 12 0.11 -5.61 6.09
C PRO A 12 0.51 -6.62 7.18
N GLY A 13 0.93 -6.10 8.33
CA GLY A 13 1.06 -6.87 9.56
C GLY A 13 -0.30 -7.24 10.19
N PRO A 14 -0.31 -8.11 11.22
CA PRO A 14 -1.52 -8.38 11.99
C PRO A 14 -1.99 -7.11 12.68
N ASP A 15 -3.27 -6.76 12.48
CA ASP A 15 -3.92 -5.55 13.03
C ASP A 15 -3.21 -4.23 12.69
N GLU A 16 -2.30 -4.24 11.70
CA GLU A 16 -1.54 -3.05 11.28
C GLU A 16 -2.47 -2.03 10.63
N THR A 17 -2.43 -0.79 11.12
CA THR A 17 -3.20 0.29 10.50
C THR A 17 -2.54 0.80 9.23
N LEU A 18 -3.28 1.57 8.42
CA LEU A 18 -2.71 2.22 7.24
C LEU A 18 -1.57 3.16 7.62
N GLU A 19 -1.70 3.89 8.73
CA GLU A 19 -0.69 4.81 9.24
C GLU A 19 0.59 4.08 9.63
N GLU A 20 0.49 2.96 10.33
CA GLU A 20 1.64 2.13 10.70
C GLU A 20 2.33 1.54 9.46
N LEU A 21 1.54 1.03 8.51
CA LEU A 21 2.04 0.54 7.24
C LEU A 21 2.74 1.65 6.46
N ALA A 22 2.15 2.85 6.40
CA ALA A 22 2.69 4.01 5.69
C ALA A 22 4.02 4.47 6.30
N ALA A 23 4.09 4.59 7.62
CA ALA A 23 5.32 4.97 8.33
C ALA A 23 6.47 3.99 8.07
N ARG A 24 6.16 2.68 7.96
CA ARG A 24 7.15 1.63 7.67
C ARG A 24 7.53 1.57 6.20
N ALA A 25 6.57 1.74 5.30
CA ALA A 25 6.75 1.55 3.87
C ALA A 25 7.35 2.77 3.15
N LEU A 26 7.01 3.97 3.63
CA LEU A 26 7.42 5.25 3.06
C LEU A 26 8.01 6.16 4.17
N PRO A 27 9.12 5.77 4.81
CA PRO A 27 9.66 6.49 5.98
C PRO A 27 10.19 7.90 5.65
N ASP A 28 10.49 8.18 4.38
CA ASP A 28 10.99 9.48 3.90
C ASP A 28 9.85 10.49 3.61
N GLU A 29 8.60 10.03 3.62
CA GLU A 29 7.41 10.81 3.30
C GLU A 29 6.68 11.23 4.58
N GLY A 30 5.98 12.38 4.55
CA GLY A 30 5.09 12.76 5.65
C GLY A 30 3.96 11.74 5.81
N LEU A 31 3.57 11.38 7.04
CA LEU A 31 2.60 10.31 7.31
C LEU A 31 1.28 10.48 6.52
N GLU A 32 0.73 11.69 6.49
CA GLU A 32 -0.51 12.00 5.76
C GLU A 32 -0.33 11.79 4.24
N GLU A 33 0.75 12.31 3.68
CA GLU A 33 1.09 12.16 2.26
C GLU A 33 1.35 10.70 1.88
N ALA A 34 2.03 9.95 2.76
CA ALA A 34 2.28 8.53 2.59
C ALA A 34 0.97 7.72 2.57
N CYS A 35 0.05 8.01 3.50
CA CYS A 35 -1.27 7.40 3.56
C CYS A 35 -2.07 7.68 2.27
N ASP A 36 -2.06 8.92 1.78
CA ASP A 36 -2.80 9.29 0.57
C ASP A 36 -2.20 8.66 -0.69
N LYS A 37 -0.87 8.59 -0.80
CA LYS A 37 -0.17 7.85 -1.85
C LYS A 37 -0.57 6.37 -1.84
N ILE A 38 -0.52 5.71 -0.69
CA ILE A 38 -0.89 4.30 -0.56
C ILE A 38 -2.36 4.08 -0.92
N ARG A 39 -3.27 4.95 -0.48
CA ARG A 39 -4.70 4.88 -0.87
C ARG A 39 -4.89 4.99 -2.37
N SER A 40 -4.25 5.96 -3.00
CA SER A 40 -4.30 6.22 -4.44
C SER A 40 -3.74 5.05 -5.26
N TRP A 41 -2.66 4.42 -4.81
CA TRP A 41 -2.02 3.31 -5.53
C TRP A 41 -2.73 1.96 -5.35
N ASN A 42 -3.60 1.83 -4.34
CA ASN A 42 -4.24 0.58 -3.93
C ASN A 42 -5.77 0.70 -3.93
N LEU A 43 -6.35 1.29 -4.99
CA LEU A 43 -7.79 1.48 -5.12
C LEU A 43 -8.59 0.16 -5.00
N HIS A 44 -8.00 -0.99 -5.32
CA HIS A 44 -8.63 -2.30 -5.13
C HIS A 44 -8.92 -2.60 -3.65
N ILE A 45 -8.15 -2.04 -2.73
CA ILE A 45 -8.35 -2.18 -1.27
C ILE A 45 -9.25 -1.04 -0.76
N PHE A 46 -8.94 0.20 -1.13
CA PHE A 46 -9.56 1.36 -0.49
C PHE A 46 -10.87 1.81 -1.14
N ALA A 47 -11.05 1.60 -2.45
CA ALA A 47 -12.26 2.00 -3.16
C ALA A 47 -13.21 0.82 -3.42
N MET A 48 -12.68 -0.38 -3.69
CA MET A 48 -13.49 -1.52 -4.15
C MET A 48 -13.90 -2.50 -3.05
N ARG A 49 -13.17 -2.56 -1.93
CA ARG A 49 -13.46 -3.50 -0.83
C ARG A 49 -14.50 -2.95 0.14
N LYS A 50 -15.31 -3.86 0.72
CA LYS A 50 -16.22 -3.55 1.83
C LYS A 50 -15.89 -4.43 3.05
N PRO A 51 -15.67 -3.84 4.25
CA PRO A 51 -15.60 -2.41 4.51
C PRO A 51 -14.35 -1.77 3.85
N ALA A 52 -14.49 -0.52 3.41
CA ALA A 52 -13.43 0.22 2.74
C ALA A 52 -12.24 0.40 3.68
N GLY A 53 -11.02 0.09 3.20
CA GLY A 53 -9.81 0.24 4.00
C GLY A 53 -9.53 -0.89 5.00
N LEU A 54 -10.27 -2.01 4.94
CA LEU A 54 -9.87 -3.22 5.68
C LEU A 54 -8.63 -3.83 5.04
N LEU A 55 -7.49 -3.66 5.72
CA LEU A 55 -6.23 -4.33 5.42
C LEU A 55 -6.25 -5.73 6.03
N LEU A 56 -6.01 -6.73 5.20
CA LEU A 56 -5.83 -8.12 5.58
C LEU A 56 -4.35 -8.49 5.41
N GLY A 57 -3.83 -9.36 6.27
CA GLY A 57 -2.42 -9.78 6.19
C GLY A 57 -2.04 -10.48 4.87
N SER A 58 -3.02 -10.94 4.09
CA SER A 58 -2.80 -11.50 2.75
C SER A 58 -2.85 -10.45 1.62
N ASP A 59 -3.07 -9.18 1.94
CA ASP A 59 -3.13 -8.14 0.92
C ASP A 59 -1.76 -7.77 0.38
N VAL A 60 -1.75 -7.47 -0.91
CA VAL A 60 -0.61 -6.83 -1.57
C VAL A 60 -0.88 -5.33 -1.60
N VAL A 61 -0.06 -4.58 -0.86
CA VAL A 61 -0.09 -3.12 -0.81
C VAL A 61 1.11 -2.59 -1.59
N PHE A 62 0.84 -1.95 -2.71
CA PHE A 62 1.85 -1.28 -3.52
C PHE A 62 2.35 -0.02 -2.82
N VAL A 63 3.68 0.12 -2.77
CA VAL A 63 4.39 1.24 -2.11
C VAL A 63 5.17 2.07 -3.14
N GLU A 64 4.82 1.92 -4.40
CA GLU A 64 5.34 2.69 -5.53
C GLU A 64 4.19 3.10 -6.44
N PRO A 65 4.33 4.23 -7.17
CA PRO A 65 3.32 4.66 -8.13
C PRO A 65 3.09 3.60 -9.22
N PRO A 66 1.88 3.55 -9.81
CA PRO A 66 1.61 2.73 -10.98
C PRO A 66 2.56 3.10 -12.12
N GLN A 67 3.13 2.09 -12.77
CA GLN A 67 3.97 2.26 -13.95
C GLN A 67 3.08 2.21 -15.19
N ALA A 68 3.33 3.11 -16.14
CA ALA A 68 2.63 3.19 -17.43
C ALA A 68 3.16 2.14 -18.42
#